data_AF-X1GI76-F1
#
_entry.id   AF-X1GI76-F1
#
_cell.length_a   1.000
_cell.length_b   1.000
_cell.length_c   1.000
_cell.angle_alpha   90.00
_cell.angle_beta   90.00
_cell.angle_gamma   90.00
#
_symmetry.space_group_name_H-M   'P 1'
#
loop_
_entity.id
_entity.type
_entity.pdbx_description
1 polymer ?
#
loop_
_entity_poly.entity_id
_entity_poly.type
_entity_poly.pdbx_seq_one_letter_code
_entity_poly.pdbx_strand_id
1 'polypeptide(L)'
;MSEENIKLKEYIKEITGSDVHDAKDGKIRFEVKNSSSFIPKFIKNSPVKILSISARKPTLNDVFLDLTGREIREENVSARDSLRMRMRGRMRH
;
A
#
# COMPACT_ATOMS: atom_id res chain seq x y z
N MET A 1 -8.46 8.52 -13.56
CA MET A 1 -7.34 7.58 -13.83
C MET A 1 -6.80 7.90 -15.20
N SER A 2 -5.49 8.08 -15.37
CA SER A 2 -4.92 8.32 -16.71
C SER A 2 -5.05 7.06 -17.57
N GLU A 3 -5.16 7.22 -18.90
CA GLU A 3 -5.15 6.10 -19.85
C GLU A 3 -3.89 5.24 -19.70
N GLU A 4 -2.76 5.87 -19.38
CA GLU A 4 -1.49 5.19 -19.11
C GLU A 4 -1.60 4.23 -17.91
N ASN A 5 -2.28 4.63 -16.83
CA ASN A 5 -2.47 3.76 -15.67
C ASN A 5 -3.36 2.56 -15.99
N ILE A 6 -4.34 2.72 -16.89
CA ILE A 6 -5.21 1.61 -17.32
C ILE A 6 -4.39 0.58 -18.10
N LYS A 7 -3.64 1.03 -19.11
CA LYS A 7 -2.74 0.17 -19.90
C LYS A 7 -1.69 -0.52 -19.03
N LEU A 8 -1.12 0.20 -18.07
CA LEU A 8 -0.13 -0.37 -17.17
C LEU A 8 -0.71 -1.46 -16.27
N LYS A 9 -1.96 -1.31 -15.81
CA LYS A 9 -2.63 -2.36 -15.02
C LYS A 9 -2.89 -3.63 -15.82
N GLU A 10 -3.39 -3.50 -17.04
CA GLU A 10 -3.61 -4.64 -17.94
C GLU A 10 -2.30 -5.39 -18.17
N TYR A 11 -1.24 -4.67 -18.51
CA TYR A 11 0.10 -5.23 -18.68
C TYR A 11 0.62 -5.93 -17.42
N ILE A 12 0.48 -5.32 -16.23
CA ILE A 12 0.90 -5.95 -14.97
C ILE A 12 0.13 -7.25 -14.74
N LYS A 13 -1.19 -7.26 -14.97
CA LYS A 13 -2.03 -8.44 -14.77
C LYS A 13 -1.62 -9.59 -15.70
N GLU A 14 -1.27 -9.30 -16.94
CA GLU A 14 -0.78 -10.30 -17.90
C GLU A 14 0.55 -10.93 -17.47
N ILE A 15 1.50 -10.12 -16.98
CA ILE A 15 2.86 -10.62 -16.66
C ILE A 15 2.95 -11.27 -15.27
N THR A 16 2.16 -10.83 -14.29
CA THR A 16 2.24 -11.34 -12.91
C THR A 16 1.13 -12.35 -12.57
N GLY A 17 0.01 -12.32 -13.29
CA GLY A 17 -1.19 -13.09 -12.97
C GLY A 17 -1.79 -12.75 -11.61
N SER A 18 -1.33 -11.67 -10.97
CA SER A 18 -1.73 -11.26 -9.62
C SER A 18 -2.70 -10.09 -9.68
N ASP A 19 -3.51 -9.93 -8.64
CA ASP A 19 -4.39 -8.78 -8.52
C ASP A 19 -3.59 -7.47 -8.40
N VAL A 20 -4.13 -6.44 -9.03
CA VAL A 20 -3.52 -5.12 -9.12
C VAL A 20 -4.44 -4.13 -8.45
N HIS A 21 -3.93 -3.44 -7.43
CA HIS A 21 -4.71 -2.51 -6.61
C HIS A 21 -4.35 -1.06 -6.90
N ASP A 22 -5.35 -0.20 -6.83
CA ASP A 22 -5.15 1.24 -6.81
C ASP A 22 -4.63 1.68 -5.45
N ALA A 23 -3.53 2.42 -5.47
CA ALA A 23 -3.03 3.15 -4.33
C ALA A 23 -3.36 4.64 -4.47
N LYS A 24 -3.17 5.38 -3.37
CA LYS A 24 -3.36 6.84 -3.36
C LYS A 24 -2.42 7.52 -4.37
N ASP A 25 -2.82 8.70 -4.81
CA ASP A 25 -2.04 9.57 -5.71
C ASP A 25 -1.76 8.97 -7.10
N GLY A 26 -2.69 8.15 -7.61
CA GLY A 26 -2.56 7.54 -8.94
C GLY A 26 -1.45 6.49 -9.04
N LYS A 27 -1.03 5.94 -7.89
CA LYS A 27 -0.05 4.85 -7.82
C LYS A 27 -0.75 3.51 -7.99
N ILE A 28 -0.01 2.53 -8.49
CA ILE A 28 -0.46 1.15 -8.65
C ILE A 28 0.36 0.27 -7.70
N ARG A 29 -0.30 -0.62 -6.96
CA ARG A 29 0.34 -1.59 -6.06
C ARG A 29 0.01 -3.01 -6.51
N PHE A 30 1.02 -3.85 -6.57
CA PHE A 30 0.91 -5.27 -6.93
C PHE A 30 2.06 -6.05 -6.28
N GLU A 31 1.90 -7.36 -6.20
CA GLU A 31 2.88 -8.25 -5.57
C GLU A 31 3.66 -9.06 -6.62
N VAL A 32 4.93 -9.31 -6.31
CA VAL A 32 5.82 -10.15 -7.13
C VAL A 32 6.74 -10.95 -6.23
N LYS A 33 7.06 -12.19 -6.64
CA LYS A 33 7.95 -13.09 -5.87
C LYS A 33 9.35 -12.51 -5.62
N ASN A 34 9.92 -11.83 -6.61
CA ASN A 34 11.27 -11.24 -6.50
C ASN A 34 11.31 -9.89 -7.21
N SER A 35 11.15 -8.82 -6.43
CA SER A 35 11.13 -7.44 -6.94
C SER A 35 12.46 -7.02 -7.58
N SER A 36 13.60 -7.41 -7.00
CA SER A 36 14.93 -7.03 -7.48
C SER A 36 15.21 -7.51 -8.91
N SER A 37 14.82 -8.74 -9.24
CA SER A 37 14.97 -9.30 -10.60
C SER A 37 13.87 -8.85 -11.56
N PHE A 38 12.69 -8.52 -11.03
CA PHE A 38 11.52 -8.13 -11.81
C PHE A 38 11.60 -6.68 -12.29
N ILE A 39 11.95 -5.74 -11.40
CA ILE A 39 11.92 -4.29 -11.69
C ILE A 39 12.71 -3.92 -12.95
N PRO A 40 13.96 -4.39 -13.17
CA PRO A 40 14.71 -4.03 -14.37
C PRO A 40 14.02 -4.47 -15.66
N LYS A 41 13.45 -5.68 -15.68
CA LYS A 41 12.72 -6.23 -16.83
C LYS A 41 11.40 -5.49 -17.05
N PHE A 42 10.71 -5.17 -15.95
CA PHE A 42 9.45 -4.44 -15.96
C PHE A 42 9.61 -3.04 -16.54
N ILE A 43 10.62 -2.27 -16.09
CA ILE A 43 10.89 -0.93 -16.61
C ILE A 43 11.23 -0.98 -18.10
N LYS A 44 12.05 -1.93 -18.51
CA LYS A 44 12.50 -2.06 -19.91
C LYS A 44 11.35 -2.34 -20.88
N ASN A 45 10.39 -3.17 -20.47
CA ASN A 45 9.32 -3.66 -21.33
C ASN A 45 7.98 -2.95 -21.09
N SER A 46 7.94 -1.94 -20.21
CA SER A 46 6.70 -1.23 -19.87
C SER A 46 6.13 -0.51 -21.09
N PRO A 47 4.82 -0.63 -21.38
CA PRO A 47 4.17 0.09 -22.48
C PRO A 47 4.03 1.59 -22.21
N VAL A 48 4.31 2.03 -20.99
CA VAL A 48 4.23 3.44 -20.55
C VAL A 48 5.50 3.86 -19.84
N LYS A 49 5.75 5.17 -19.80
CA LYS A 49 6.91 5.75 -19.11
C LYS A 49 6.71 5.66 -17.59
N ILE A 50 7.55 4.89 -16.91
CA ILE A 50 7.54 4.79 -15.45
C ILE A 50 8.32 5.97 -14.86
N LEU A 51 7.65 6.81 -14.08
CA LEU A 51 8.27 7.97 -13.41
C LEU A 51 8.96 7.60 -12.09
N SER A 52 8.39 6.65 -11.36
CA SER A 52 8.93 6.16 -10.10
C SER A 52 8.45 4.74 -9.83
N ILE A 53 9.30 3.94 -9.19
CA ILE A 53 8.95 2.61 -8.72
C ILE A 53 9.65 2.36 -7.38
N SER A 54 8.93 1.75 -6.44
CA SER A 54 9.50 1.33 -5.17
C SER A 54 9.09 -0.11 -4.89
N ALA A 55 10.00 -0.87 -4.30
CA ALA A 55 9.71 -2.19 -3.77
C ALA A 55 10.13 -2.27 -2.32
N ARG A 56 9.29 -2.92 -1.52
CA ARG A 56 9.53 -3.21 -0.12
C ARG A 56 9.10 -4.65 0.15
N LYS A 57 9.69 -5.27 1.16
CA LYS A 57 9.11 -6.49 1.72
C LYS A 57 7.77 -6.14 2.37
N PRO A 58 6.75 -7.02 2.25
CA PRO A 58 5.50 -6.82 2.96
C PRO A 58 5.78 -6.72 4.47
N THR A 59 5.10 -5.81 5.14
CA THR A 59 5.16 -5.70 6.61
C THR A 59 4.07 -6.54 7.25
N LEU A 60 4.13 -6.73 8.57
CA LEU A 60 3.07 -7.40 9.32
C LEU A 60 1.71 -6.73 9.11
N ASN A 61 1.66 -5.40 9.04
CA ASN A 61 0.43 -4.67 8.76
C ASN A 61 -0.12 -4.98 7.35
N ASP A 62 0.75 -5.10 6.35
CA ASP A 62 0.34 -5.44 4.98
C ASP A 62 -0.30 -6.84 4.94
N VAL A 63 0.33 -7.83 5.58
CA VAL A 63 -0.17 -9.22 5.66
C VAL A 63 -1.43 -9.32 6.51
N PHE A 64 -1.48 -8.58 7.62
CA PHE A 64 -2.65 -8.58 8.48
C PHE A 64 -3.86 -7.93 7.79
N LEU A 65 -3.65 -6.85 7.04
CA LEU A 65 -4.71 -6.23 6.24
C LEU A 65 -5.25 -7.22 5.20
N ASP A 66 -4.36 -7.94 4.50
CA ASP A 66 -4.73 -8.95 3.51
C ASP A 66 -5.52 -10.12 4.13
N LEU A 67 -5.08 -10.63 5.28
CA LEU A 67 -5.71 -11.77 5.95
C LEU A 67 -7.03 -11.43 6.68
N THR A 68 -7.16 -10.20 7.19
CA THR A 68 -8.28 -9.86 8.11
C THR A 68 -9.24 -8.81 7.55
N GLY A 69 -8.86 -8.12 6.47
CA GLY A 69 -9.59 -6.97 5.95
C GLY A 69 -9.64 -5.78 6.91
N ARG A 70 -8.81 -5.76 7.96
CA ARG A 70 -8.74 -4.69 8.96
C ARG A 70 -7.29 -4.21 9.08
N GLU A 71 -7.07 -2.89 9.09
CA GLU A 71 -5.74 -2.34 9.40
C GLU A 71 -5.39 -2.62 10.87
N ILE A 72 -4.16 -3.06 11.15
CA ILE A 72 -3.62 -2.99 12.50
C ILE A 72 -3.50 -1.51 12.85
N ARG A 73 -4.43 -1.01 13.66
CA ARG A 73 -4.27 0.31 14.28
C ARG A 73 -3.11 0.20 15.26
N GLU A 74 -2.11 1.07 15.11
CA GLU A 74 -1.23 1.38 16.24
C GLU A 74 -2.08 2.12 17.29
N GLU A 75 -2.55 1.39 18.30
CA GLU A 75 -3.00 2.02 19.55
C GLU A 75 -1.78 2.60 20.29
N ASN A 76 -1.22 3.68 19.76
CA ASN A 76 -0.31 4.55 20.50
C ASN A 76 -1.09 5.61 21.31
N VAL A 77 -2.22 5.23 21.90
CA VAL A 77 -2.77 5.99 23.03
C VAL A 77 -2.33 5.26 24.28
N SER A 78 -1.18 5.66 24.80
CA SER A 78 -0.75 5.27 26.13
C SER A 78 -1.94 5.35 27.08
N ALA A 79 -2.13 4.35 27.96
CA ALA A 79 -3.17 4.39 28.99
C ALA A 79 -3.14 5.70 29.81
N ARG A 80 -1.98 6.37 29.83
CA ARG A 80 -1.76 7.68 30.43
C ARG A 80 -2.42 8.83 29.65
N ASP A 81 -2.46 8.78 28.33
CA ASP A 81 -3.09 9.79 27.48
C ASP A 81 -4.62 9.63 27.42
N SER A 82 -5.13 8.39 27.45
CA SER A 82 -6.58 8.14 27.59
C SER A 82 -7.10 8.61 28.95
N LEU A 83 -6.32 8.43 30.03
CA LEU A 83 -6.63 8.96 31.36
C LEU A 83 -6.62 10.50 31.37
N ARG A 84 -5.62 11.13 30.73
CA ARG A 84 -5.53 12.61 30.60
C ARG A 84 -6.71 13.20 29.84
N MET A 85 -7.16 12.55 28.76
CA MET A 85 -8.34 12.98 28.00
C MET A 85 -9.62 12.90 28.85
N ARG A 86 -9.81 11.81 29.62
CA ARG A 86 -10.95 11.69 30.55
C ARG A 86 -10.94 12.74 31.67
N MET A 87 -9.78 13.09 32.19
CA MET A 87 -9.63 14.13 33.22
C MET A 87 -9.98 15.52 32.68
N ARG A 88 -9.57 15.85 31.44
CA ARG A 88 -9.88 17.14 30.79
C ARG A 88 -11.37 17.31 30.47
N GLY A 89 -12.08 16.22 30.16
CA GLY A 89 -13.53 16.25 29.95
C GLY A 89 -14.33 16.52 31.24
N ARG A 90 -13.77 16.18 32.41
CA ARG A 90 -14.40 16.41 33.73
C ARG A 90 -14.22 17.82 34.28
N MET A 91 -13.24 18.59 33.80
CA MET A 91 -12.99 19.97 34.23
C MET A 91 -13.74 21.03 33.41
N ARG A 92 -14.51 20.60 32.40
CA ARG A 92 -15.40 21.48 31.62
C ARG A 92 -16.85 21.20 32.02
N HIS A 93 -17.17 21.47 33.28
CA HIS A 93 -18.54 21.52 33.78
C HIS A 93 -18.65 22.53 34.91
#